data_AF-A0A0W0EUF9-F1
#
_entry.id   AF-A0A0W0EUF9-F1
#
_cell.length_a   1.000
_cell.length_b   1.000
_cell.length_c   1.000
_cell.angle_alpha   90.00
_cell.angle_beta   90.00
_cell.angle_gamma   90.00
#
_symmetry.space_group_name_H-M   'P 1'
#
loop_
_entity.id
_entity.type
_entity.pdbx_description
1 polymer ?
#
loop_
_entity_poly.entity_id
_entity_poly.type
_entity_poly.pdbx_seq_one_letter_code
_entity_poly.pdbx_strand_id
1 'polypeptide(L)'
;MDWHMNKEELDAVLRGAERLTPDSLKKKKRQPYTIPFIEAILEALDLNNPFDAAVAACLTTTFYSGARVGEFTVPKLSDFNPDKHVTRAHMRTGQDRNGFQTTIFHLPCTKSAPDAGEDVFWAVQTGTSNPDRNLKNHFRVNNPAPHSHLFSYKARDSHGKDIHKPLTKQRFIERLATAAKSKNMDPLQGHGIRIGSTLEYLLRGMPFDVLKATFRWKSDAFLTYLRKHAEIMAPYMQPELHRDLIQYTMPPPTTQPDNSVDKLLFFGGIRGCWMCRSSPCDLGIAANCGFARSLVGAQSHQR
;
A
#
# COMPACT_ATOMS: atom_id res chain seq x y z
N MET A 1 -21.67 32.03 -20.29
CA MET A 1 -22.36 31.74 -19.02
C MET A 1 -21.37 30.99 -18.15
N ASP A 2 -20.92 31.60 -17.06
CA ASP A 2 -20.10 30.92 -16.07
C ASP A 2 -20.98 30.02 -15.23
N TRP A 3 -20.76 28.71 -15.32
CA TRP A 3 -21.49 27.74 -14.55
C TRP A 3 -20.91 27.68 -13.13
N HIS A 4 -21.54 28.40 -12.21
CA HIS A 4 -21.22 28.36 -10.78
C HIS A 4 -22.03 27.24 -10.10
N MET A 5 -21.41 26.08 -9.90
CA MET A 5 -22.04 24.99 -9.18
C MET A 5 -21.89 25.21 -7.66
N ASN A 6 -23.00 25.41 -6.97
CA ASN A 6 -23.00 25.53 -5.51
C ASN A 6 -22.74 24.15 -4.88
N LYS A 7 -21.61 24.03 -4.16
CA LYS A 7 -21.19 22.78 -3.51
C LYS A 7 -22.19 22.30 -2.47
N GLU A 8 -22.80 23.21 -1.72
CA GLU A 8 -23.74 22.87 -0.65
C GLU A 8 -25.04 22.28 -1.20
N GLU A 9 -25.53 22.86 -2.31
CA GLU A 9 -26.69 22.35 -3.04
C GLU A 9 -26.40 20.97 -3.64
N LEU A 10 -25.23 20.79 -4.26
CA LEU A 10 -24.82 19.50 -4.80
C LEU A 10 -24.76 18.42 -3.70
N ASP A 11 -24.14 18.74 -2.56
CA ASP A 11 -24.06 17.82 -1.43
C ASP A 11 -25.45 17.50 -0.86
N ALA A 12 -26.36 18.48 -0.83
CA ALA A 12 -27.74 18.26 -0.41
C ALA A 12 -28.50 17.33 -1.36
N VAL A 13 -28.34 17.51 -2.68
CA VAL A 13 -28.91 16.64 -3.71
C VAL A 13 -28.38 15.22 -3.61
N LEU A 14 -27.06 15.05 -3.44
CA LEU A 14 -26.43 13.73 -3.26
C LEU A 14 -26.95 13.00 -2.01
N ARG A 15 -27.04 13.71 -0.87
CA ARG A 15 -27.64 13.15 0.37
C ARG A 15 -29.11 12.77 0.19
N GLY A 16 -29.87 13.58 -0.55
CA GLY A 16 -31.26 13.30 -0.91
C GLY A 16 -31.38 12.02 -1.74
N ALA A 17 -30.55 11.88 -2.77
CA ALA A 17 -30.52 10.69 -3.61
C ALA A 17 -30.14 9.42 -2.82
N GLU A 18 -29.14 9.49 -1.93
CA GLU A 18 -28.77 8.37 -1.06
C GLU A 18 -29.91 7.96 -0.12
N ARG A 19 -30.62 8.93 0.47
CA ARG A 19 -31.76 8.68 1.37
C ARG A 19 -32.93 8.03 0.64
N LEU A 20 -33.21 8.49 -0.58
CA LEU A 20 -34.30 7.99 -1.41
C LEU A 20 -33.96 6.67 -2.12
N THR A 21 -32.71 6.21 -2.06
CA THR A 21 -32.31 4.94 -2.66
C THR A 21 -32.99 3.78 -1.92
N PRO A 22 -33.81 2.96 -2.61
CA PRO A 22 -34.45 1.79 -2.03
C PRO A 22 -33.42 0.81 -1.44
N ASP A 23 -33.76 0.15 -0.32
CA ASP A 23 -32.86 -0.81 0.31
C ASP A 23 -32.50 -1.99 -0.61
N SER A 24 -33.38 -2.35 -1.54
CA SER A 24 -33.13 -3.37 -2.57
C SER A 24 -32.00 -2.98 -3.54
N LEU A 25 -31.73 -1.69 -3.71
CA LEU A 25 -30.64 -1.17 -4.55
C LEU A 25 -29.36 -0.88 -3.75
N LYS A 26 -29.44 -0.87 -2.41
CA LYS A 26 -28.26 -0.72 -1.55
C LYS A 26 -27.42 -1.99 -1.59
N LYS A 27 -26.23 -1.88 -2.19
CA LYS A 27 -25.28 -3.00 -2.23
C LYS A 27 -24.83 -3.34 -0.81
N LYS A 28 -25.00 -4.62 -0.41
CA LYS A 28 -24.45 -5.15 0.85
C LYS A 28 -22.96 -4.82 0.94
N LYS A 29 -22.50 -4.44 2.14
CA LYS A 29 -21.07 -4.20 2.38
C LYS A 29 -20.29 -5.48 2.11
N ARG A 30 -19.31 -5.38 1.22
CA ARG A 30 -18.40 -6.49 0.90
C ARG A 30 -17.54 -6.83 2.12
N GLN A 31 -17.36 -8.13 2.36
CA GLN A 31 -16.53 -8.65 3.44
C GLN A 31 -15.03 -8.58 3.10
N PRO A 32 -14.17 -8.35 4.11
CA PRO A 32 -12.72 -8.37 3.96
C PRO A 32 -12.17 -9.79 3.82
N TYR A 33 -11.08 -9.96 3.08
CA TYR A 33 -10.22 -11.14 3.23
C TYR A 33 -9.42 -10.95 4.52
N THR A 34 -9.53 -11.88 5.47
CA THR A 34 -8.73 -11.89 6.69
C THR A 34 -7.51 -12.80 6.52
N ILE A 35 -6.48 -12.68 7.37
CA ILE A 35 -5.34 -13.61 7.34
C ILE A 35 -5.81 -15.07 7.48
N PRO A 36 -6.66 -15.45 8.46
CA PRO A 36 -7.15 -16.83 8.56
C PRO A 36 -7.91 -17.29 7.30
N PHE A 37 -8.66 -16.40 6.65
CA PHE A 37 -9.34 -16.72 5.39
C PHE A 37 -8.36 -17.01 4.25
N ILE A 38 -7.30 -16.21 4.15
CA ILE A 38 -6.23 -16.41 3.15
C ILE A 38 -5.49 -17.72 3.43
N GLU A 39 -5.13 -17.98 4.68
CA GLU A 39 -4.41 -19.21 5.06
C GLU A 39 -5.25 -20.47 4.78
N ALA A 40 -6.55 -20.45 5.11
CA ALA A 40 -7.47 -21.54 4.77
C ALA A 40 -7.57 -21.77 3.26
N ILE A 41 -7.59 -20.69 2.45
CA ILE A 41 -7.52 -20.82 0.99
C ILE A 41 -6.22 -21.46 0.55
N LEU A 42 -5.07 -20.98 1.07
CA LEU A 42 -3.75 -21.49 0.68
C LEU A 42 -3.59 -22.97 0.99
N GLU A 43 -4.16 -23.45 2.11
CA GLU A 43 -4.20 -24.87 2.44
C GLU A 43 -5.03 -25.73 1.48
N ALA A 44 -6.00 -25.13 0.78
CA ALA A 44 -6.84 -25.81 -0.21
C ALA A 44 -6.25 -25.79 -1.63
N LEU A 45 -5.12 -25.12 -1.84
CA LEU A 45 -4.42 -25.05 -3.11
C LEU A 45 -3.28 -26.08 -3.16
N ASP A 46 -3.10 -26.72 -4.33
CA ASP A 46 -1.91 -27.55 -4.56
C ASP A 46 -0.77 -26.66 -5.06
N LEU A 47 0.18 -26.34 -4.18
CA LEU A 47 1.30 -25.46 -4.51
C LEU A 47 2.34 -26.07 -5.46
N ASN A 48 2.22 -27.36 -5.83
CA ASN A 48 3.01 -27.97 -6.90
C ASN A 48 2.29 -27.89 -8.26
N ASN A 49 0.99 -27.64 -8.27
CA ASN A 49 0.26 -27.36 -9.50
C ASN A 49 0.61 -25.96 -10.02
N PRO A 50 1.04 -25.82 -11.30
CA PRO A 50 1.37 -24.53 -11.91
C PRO A 50 0.35 -23.41 -11.71
N PHE A 51 -0.94 -23.72 -11.90
CA PHE A 51 -2.00 -22.72 -11.82
C PHE A 51 -2.25 -22.29 -10.38
N ASP A 52 -2.36 -23.24 -9.45
CA ASP A 52 -2.59 -22.96 -8.02
C ASP A 52 -1.40 -22.22 -7.39
N ALA A 53 -0.16 -22.53 -7.79
CA ALA A 53 1.03 -21.78 -7.36
C ALA A 53 0.98 -20.30 -7.79
N ALA A 54 0.52 -20.03 -9.02
CA ALA A 54 0.34 -18.66 -9.50
C ALA A 54 -0.81 -17.93 -8.79
N VAL A 55 -1.91 -18.64 -8.50
CA VAL A 55 -3.05 -18.10 -7.73
C VAL A 55 -2.61 -17.74 -6.31
N ALA A 56 -1.87 -18.61 -5.63
CA ALA A 56 -1.35 -18.36 -4.29
C ALA A 56 -0.46 -17.12 -4.25
N ALA A 57 0.53 -17.04 -5.15
CA ALA A 57 1.44 -15.91 -5.24
C ALA A 57 0.73 -14.59 -5.60
N CYS A 58 -0.25 -14.64 -6.50
CA CYS A 58 -1.06 -13.48 -6.87
C CYS A 58 -1.93 -12.99 -5.71
N LEU A 59 -2.57 -13.91 -4.97
CA LEU A 59 -3.41 -13.58 -3.82
C LEU A 59 -2.60 -12.84 -2.74
N THR A 60 -1.50 -13.43 -2.30
CA THR A 60 -0.68 -12.85 -1.23
C THR A 60 -0.01 -11.55 -1.68
N THR A 61 0.48 -11.48 -2.92
CA THR A 61 1.07 -10.23 -3.45
C THR A 61 0.04 -9.11 -3.50
N THR A 62 -1.14 -9.38 -4.08
CA THR A 62 -2.22 -8.39 -4.17
C THR A 62 -2.67 -7.91 -2.79
N PHE A 63 -2.77 -8.84 -1.83
CA PHE A 63 -3.17 -8.54 -0.47
C PHE A 63 -2.13 -7.65 0.24
N TYR A 64 -0.87 -8.07 0.33
CA TYR A 64 0.12 -7.34 1.12
C TYR A 64 0.58 -6.03 0.49
N SER A 65 0.39 -5.85 -0.83
CA SER A 65 0.69 -4.59 -1.51
C SER A 65 -0.51 -3.63 -1.61
N GLY A 66 -1.69 -4.02 -1.10
CA GLY A 66 -2.92 -3.24 -1.22
C GLY A 66 -3.37 -2.96 -2.66
N ALA A 67 -2.90 -3.77 -3.62
CA ALA A 67 -3.20 -3.57 -5.03
C ALA A 67 -4.63 -3.96 -5.38
N ARG A 68 -5.11 -3.49 -6.54
CA ARG A 68 -6.35 -4.02 -7.12
C ARG A 68 -6.04 -5.31 -7.84
N VAL A 69 -6.95 -6.28 -7.78
CA VAL A 69 -6.80 -7.57 -8.49
C VAL A 69 -6.47 -7.39 -9.98
N GLY A 70 -7.07 -6.40 -10.64
CA GLY A 70 -6.82 -6.12 -12.06
C GLY A 70 -5.44 -5.54 -12.38
N GLU A 71 -4.66 -5.13 -11.37
CA GLU A 71 -3.28 -4.66 -11.54
C GLU A 71 -2.30 -5.85 -11.66
N PHE A 72 -2.69 -7.03 -11.16
CA PHE A 72 -1.89 -8.26 -11.15
C PHE A 72 -2.52 -9.41 -11.96
N THR A 73 -3.57 -9.12 -12.73
CA THR A 73 -4.24 -10.12 -13.58
C THR A 73 -4.63 -9.48 -14.90
N VAL A 74 -4.81 -10.30 -15.93
CA VAL A 74 -5.28 -9.84 -17.24
C VAL A 74 -6.80 -10.07 -17.39
N PRO A 75 -7.53 -9.25 -18.18
CA PRO A 75 -8.95 -9.47 -18.42
C PRO A 75 -9.23 -10.77 -19.17
N LYS A 76 -8.46 -11.04 -20.24
CA LYS A 76 -8.50 -12.26 -21.05
C LYS A 76 -7.09 -12.73 -21.38
N LEU A 77 -6.96 -13.99 -21.82
CA LEU A 77 -5.67 -14.58 -22.19
C LEU A 77 -4.98 -13.82 -23.34
N SER A 78 -5.76 -13.31 -24.29
CA SER A 78 -5.28 -12.53 -25.45
C SER A 78 -4.87 -11.09 -25.12
N ASP A 79 -5.22 -10.58 -23.94
CA ASP A 79 -5.12 -9.15 -23.64
C ASP A 79 -3.78 -8.78 -23.00
N PHE A 80 -2.90 -9.75 -22.78
CA PHE A 80 -1.58 -9.48 -22.20
C PHE A 80 -0.78 -8.56 -23.13
N ASN A 81 -0.30 -7.46 -22.54
CA ASN A 81 0.58 -6.49 -23.16
C ASN A 81 1.59 -6.03 -22.10
N PRO A 82 2.91 -6.18 -22.31
CA PRO A 82 3.94 -5.82 -21.34
C PRO A 82 3.97 -4.32 -21.00
N ASP A 83 3.48 -3.45 -21.89
CA ASP A 83 3.41 -2.00 -21.64
C ASP A 83 2.24 -1.61 -20.74
N LYS A 84 1.27 -2.51 -20.57
CA LYS A 84 0.06 -2.26 -19.77
C LYS A 84 -0.02 -3.15 -18.52
N HIS A 85 0.68 -4.27 -18.51
CA HIS A 85 0.57 -5.28 -17.47
C HIS A 85 1.93 -5.58 -16.85
N VAL A 86 1.92 -5.86 -15.55
CA VAL A 86 3.12 -6.20 -14.80
C VAL A 86 3.79 -7.47 -15.34
N THR A 87 5.10 -7.37 -15.58
CA THR A 87 5.94 -8.47 -16.02
C THR A 87 6.90 -8.87 -14.90
N ARG A 88 7.62 -9.98 -15.08
CA ARG A 88 8.69 -10.36 -14.14
C ARG A 88 9.82 -9.32 -14.11
N ALA A 89 10.13 -8.68 -15.24
CA ALA A 89 11.16 -7.64 -15.33
C ALA A 89 10.81 -6.37 -14.56
N HIS A 90 9.53 -6.13 -14.26
CA HIS A 90 9.08 -5.00 -13.45
C HIS A 90 9.22 -5.22 -11.94
N MET A 91 9.69 -6.41 -11.53
CA MET A 91 9.92 -6.74 -10.13
C MET A 91 11.38 -6.47 -9.75
N ARG A 92 11.59 -5.85 -8.59
CA ARG A 92 12.91 -5.65 -7.99
C ARG A 92 12.84 -5.90 -6.48
N THR A 93 13.97 -6.27 -5.89
CA THR A 93 14.12 -6.35 -4.45
C THR A 93 14.73 -5.06 -3.91
N GLY A 94 14.35 -4.69 -2.70
CA GLY A 94 14.93 -3.58 -1.97
C GLY A 94 15.13 -3.96 -0.50
N GLN A 95 16.01 -3.25 0.18
CA GLN A 95 16.27 -3.46 1.61
C GLN A 95 16.31 -2.09 2.30
N ASP A 96 15.70 -2.00 3.47
CA ASP A 96 15.79 -0.80 4.29
C ASP A 96 17.09 -0.76 5.11
N ARG A 97 17.31 0.34 5.84
CA ARG A 97 18.51 0.53 6.70
C ARG A 97 18.61 -0.47 7.86
N ASN A 98 17.50 -1.11 8.22
CA ASN A 98 17.40 -2.07 9.31
C ASN A 98 17.49 -3.52 8.82
N GLY A 99 17.71 -3.72 7.51
CA GLY A 99 17.83 -5.03 6.89
C GLY A 99 16.50 -5.66 6.46
N PHE A 100 15.36 -4.96 6.61
CA PHE A 100 14.06 -5.47 6.20
C PHE A 100 13.94 -5.54 4.68
N GLN A 101 13.69 -6.76 4.19
CA GLN A 101 13.57 -7.03 2.76
C GLN A 101 12.19 -6.65 2.24
N THR A 102 12.19 -6.01 1.09
CA THR A 102 10.99 -5.57 0.37
C THR A 102 11.04 -6.08 -1.07
N THR A 103 9.87 -6.40 -1.61
CA THR A 103 9.71 -6.65 -3.04
C THR A 103 8.85 -5.56 -3.63
N ILE A 104 9.33 -4.94 -4.69
CA ILE A 104 8.70 -3.80 -5.36
C ILE A 104 8.32 -4.22 -6.77
N PHE A 105 7.12 -3.87 -7.18
CA PHE A 105 6.56 -4.12 -8.51
C PHE A 105 6.19 -2.79 -9.15
N HIS A 106 6.81 -2.47 -10.27
CA HIS A 106 6.37 -1.35 -11.09
C HIS A 106 5.15 -1.77 -11.90
N LEU A 107 4.00 -1.14 -11.67
CA LEU A 107 2.78 -1.35 -12.45
C LEU A 107 2.78 -0.36 -13.62
N PRO A 108 2.91 -0.79 -14.88
CA PRO A 108 3.05 0.13 -16.01
C PRO A 108 1.85 1.06 -16.21
N CYS A 109 0.66 0.57 -15.89
CA CYS A 109 -0.59 1.30 -16.07
C CYS A 109 -1.49 1.14 -14.85
N THR A 110 -1.94 2.26 -14.29
CA THR A 110 -2.93 2.27 -13.20
C THR A 110 -4.04 3.27 -13.50
N LYS A 111 -5.16 3.16 -12.77
CA LYS A 111 -6.28 4.12 -12.91
C LYS A 111 -5.83 5.58 -12.71
N SER A 112 -4.84 5.82 -11.86
CA SER A 112 -4.41 7.16 -11.44
C SER A 112 -3.11 7.62 -12.07
N ALA A 113 -2.43 6.73 -12.80
CA ALA A 113 -1.23 6.98 -13.59
C ALA A 113 -1.23 6.04 -14.81
N PRO A 114 -2.02 6.36 -15.85
CA PRO A 114 -2.17 5.47 -17.00
C PRO A 114 -0.89 5.36 -17.85
N ASP A 115 -0.06 6.41 -17.88
CA ASP A 115 1.13 6.48 -18.76
C ASP A 115 2.44 6.22 -18.02
N ALA A 116 2.60 6.77 -16.81
CA ALA A 116 3.84 6.66 -16.03
C ALA A 116 3.89 5.43 -15.11
N GLY A 117 2.73 4.81 -14.86
CA GLY A 117 2.62 3.73 -13.88
C GLY A 117 2.83 4.17 -12.44
N GLU A 118 2.79 3.20 -11.52
CA GLU A 118 3.09 3.40 -10.09
C GLU A 118 3.74 2.16 -9.49
N ASP A 119 4.59 2.34 -8.49
CA ASP A 119 5.14 1.22 -7.72
C ASP A 119 4.16 0.74 -6.65
N VAL A 120 4.08 -0.57 -6.47
CA VAL A 120 3.53 -1.21 -5.27
C VAL A 120 4.59 -2.11 -4.65
N PHE A 121 4.50 -2.35 -3.35
CA PHE A 121 5.48 -3.16 -2.67
C PHE A 121 4.87 -3.88 -1.48
N TRP A 122 5.54 -4.93 -1.04
CA TRP A 122 5.29 -5.55 0.25
C TRP A 122 6.62 -5.89 0.92
N ALA A 123 6.61 -5.97 2.25
CA ALA A 123 7.71 -6.50 3.05
C ALA A 123 7.44 -7.97 3.41
N VAL A 124 8.49 -8.73 3.70
CA VAL A 124 8.38 -10.14 4.12
C VAL A 124 7.47 -10.26 5.35
N GLN A 125 6.61 -11.29 5.37
CA GLN A 125 5.64 -11.54 6.45
C GLN A 125 5.93 -12.86 7.15
N THR A 126 5.23 -13.14 8.25
CA THR A 126 5.25 -14.45 8.92
C THR A 126 4.08 -15.33 8.45
N GLY A 127 4.03 -16.60 8.87
CA GLY A 127 2.90 -17.49 8.61
C GLY A 127 2.84 -18.08 7.20
N THR A 128 1.74 -18.78 6.88
CA THR A 128 1.52 -19.47 5.58
C THR A 128 1.13 -18.48 4.46
N SER A 129 0.60 -17.33 4.86
CA SER A 129 0.26 -16.19 3.99
C SER A 129 1.45 -15.37 3.49
N ASN A 130 2.69 -15.63 3.95
CA ASN A 130 3.87 -14.88 3.54
C ASN A 130 4.02 -14.73 2.01
N PRO A 131 3.98 -13.51 1.44
CA PRO A 131 4.01 -13.28 0.01
C PRO A 131 5.34 -13.65 -0.63
N ASP A 132 6.47 -13.53 0.08
CA ASP A 132 7.80 -13.91 -0.41
C ASP A 132 7.88 -15.41 -0.67
N ARG A 133 7.43 -16.22 0.30
CA ARG A 133 7.43 -17.69 0.15
C ARG A 133 6.53 -18.12 -1.02
N ASN A 134 5.33 -17.55 -1.13
CA ASN A 134 4.40 -17.88 -2.21
C ASN A 134 4.93 -17.45 -3.58
N LEU A 135 5.55 -16.27 -3.68
CA LEU A 135 6.17 -15.78 -4.91
C LEU A 135 7.38 -16.61 -5.34
N LYS A 136 8.26 -16.98 -4.40
CA LYS A 136 9.39 -17.90 -4.65
C LYS A 136 8.90 -19.27 -5.12
N ASN A 137 7.84 -19.80 -4.52
CA ASN A 137 7.24 -21.06 -4.97
C ASN A 137 6.71 -20.96 -6.40
N HIS A 138 6.00 -19.88 -6.72
CA HIS A 138 5.54 -19.62 -8.09
C HIS A 138 6.70 -19.61 -9.09
N PHE A 139 7.82 -18.94 -8.77
CA PHE A 139 8.99 -18.96 -9.66
C PHE A 139 9.67 -20.32 -9.75
N ARG A 140 9.68 -21.12 -8.68
CA ARG A 140 10.18 -22.51 -8.70
C ARG A 140 9.35 -23.38 -9.65
N VAL A 141 8.02 -23.29 -9.58
CA VAL A 141 7.11 -24.14 -10.36
C VAL A 141 6.98 -23.65 -11.81
N ASN A 142 6.70 -22.35 -11.98
CA ASN A 142 6.36 -21.76 -13.27
C ASN A 142 7.54 -21.13 -13.99
N ASN A 143 8.48 -20.50 -13.28
CA ASN A 143 9.62 -19.78 -13.87
C ASN A 143 9.25 -18.90 -15.09
N PRO A 144 8.34 -17.91 -14.96
CA PRO A 144 7.94 -17.04 -16.06
C PRO A 144 9.15 -16.27 -16.64
N ALA A 145 9.20 -16.11 -17.96
CA ALA A 145 10.23 -15.31 -18.63
C ALA A 145 10.18 -13.82 -18.19
N PRO A 146 11.29 -13.06 -18.27
CA PRO A 146 11.34 -11.65 -17.83
C PRO A 146 10.21 -10.78 -18.37
N HIS A 147 9.90 -10.88 -19.67
CA HIS A 147 8.86 -10.08 -20.33
C HIS A 147 7.47 -10.73 -20.36
N SER A 148 7.31 -11.89 -19.72
CA SER A 148 5.99 -12.51 -19.54
C SER A 148 5.28 -11.93 -18.31
N HIS A 149 3.95 -12.03 -18.28
CA HIS A 149 3.17 -11.59 -17.12
C HIS A 149 3.69 -12.23 -15.83
N LEU A 150 3.78 -11.44 -14.76
CA LEU A 150 4.40 -11.86 -13.49
C LEU A 150 3.85 -13.20 -12.97
N PHE A 151 2.52 -13.36 -13.00
CA PHE A 151 1.82 -14.57 -12.58
C PHE A 151 1.48 -15.51 -13.75
N SER A 152 2.32 -15.58 -14.79
CA SER A 152 2.14 -16.58 -15.84
C SER A 152 2.43 -17.99 -15.33
N TYR A 153 1.58 -18.95 -15.67
CA TYR A 153 1.72 -20.34 -15.26
C TYR A 153 1.88 -21.29 -16.45
N LYS A 154 2.59 -22.40 -16.22
CA LYS A 154 2.75 -23.48 -17.21
C LYS A 154 1.41 -24.17 -17.45
N ALA A 155 1.10 -24.42 -18.71
CA ALA A 155 -0.07 -25.17 -19.15
C ALA A 155 0.25 -25.93 -20.43
N ARG A 156 -0.57 -26.91 -20.79
CA ARG A 156 -0.54 -27.52 -22.12
C ARG A 156 -1.58 -26.89 -23.03
N ASP A 157 -1.25 -26.71 -24.30
CA ASP A 157 -2.21 -26.36 -25.33
C ASP A 157 -3.00 -27.60 -25.81
N SER A 158 -3.91 -27.42 -26.77
CA SER A 158 -4.70 -28.51 -27.35
C SER A 158 -3.86 -29.57 -28.07
N HIS A 159 -2.63 -29.24 -28.45
CA HIS A 159 -1.69 -30.14 -29.13
C HIS A 159 -0.67 -30.76 -28.16
N GLY A 160 -0.84 -30.55 -26.85
CA GLY A 160 0.04 -31.10 -25.81
C GLY A 160 1.37 -30.34 -25.66
N LYS A 161 1.56 -29.20 -26.33
CA LYS A 161 2.76 -28.37 -26.20
C LYS A 161 2.71 -27.56 -24.91
N ASP A 162 3.83 -27.53 -24.20
CA ASP A 162 3.99 -26.69 -23.02
C ASP A 162 4.01 -25.21 -23.42
N ILE A 163 3.13 -24.44 -22.81
CA ILE A 163 2.94 -23.00 -23.01
C ILE A 163 2.80 -22.30 -21.66
N HIS A 164 3.05 -20.98 -21.63
CA HIS A 164 2.74 -20.14 -20.47
C HIS A 164 1.50 -19.32 -20.73
N LYS A 165 0.58 -19.29 -19.76
CA LYS A 165 -0.64 -18.49 -19.82
C LYS A 165 -0.60 -17.41 -18.74
N PRO A 166 -0.93 -16.14 -19.05
CA PRO A 166 -1.09 -15.13 -18.03
C PRO A 166 -2.29 -15.47 -17.13
N LEU A 167 -2.22 -15.14 -15.84
CA LEU A 167 -3.32 -15.35 -14.91
C LEU A 167 -4.45 -14.36 -15.20
N THR A 168 -5.61 -14.87 -15.62
CA THR A 168 -6.79 -14.04 -15.85
C THR A 168 -7.53 -13.77 -14.55
N LYS A 169 -8.15 -12.59 -14.44
CA LYS A 169 -8.96 -12.22 -13.27
C LYS A 169 -10.09 -13.21 -13.01
N GLN A 170 -10.76 -13.68 -14.05
CA GLN A 170 -11.88 -14.61 -13.95
C GLN A 170 -11.43 -15.92 -13.31
N ARG A 171 -10.40 -16.57 -13.87
CA ARG A 171 -9.89 -17.86 -13.38
C ARG A 171 -9.32 -17.75 -11.98
N PHE A 172 -8.67 -16.63 -11.66
CA PHE A 172 -8.20 -16.32 -10.31
C PHE A 172 -9.35 -16.31 -9.30
N ILE A 173 -10.40 -15.52 -9.53
CA ILE A 173 -11.54 -15.41 -8.61
C ILE A 173 -12.33 -16.72 -8.52
N GLU A 174 -12.53 -17.43 -9.63
CA GLU A 174 -13.15 -18.75 -9.65
C GLU A 174 -12.39 -19.75 -8.78
N ARG A 175 -11.06 -19.77 -8.90
CA ARG A 175 -10.24 -20.71 -8.12
C ARG A 175 -10.29 -20.41 -6.63
N LEU A 176 -10.22 -19.13 -6.24
CA LEU A 176 -10.41 -18.70 -4.84
C LEU A 176 -11.78 -19.10 -4.29
N ALA A 177 -12.85 -18.94 -5.09
CA ALA A 177 -14.18 -19.34 -4.70
C ALA A 177 -14.29 -20.85 -4.49
N THR A 178 -13.70 -21.66 -5.38
CA THR A 178 -13.66 -23.12 -5.23
C THR A 178 -12.86 -23.54 -3.99
N ALA A 179 -11.72 -22.90 -3.74
CA ALA A 179 -10.90 -23.15 -2.54
C ALA A 179 -11.67 -22.82 -1.25
N ALA A 180 -12.32 -21.65 -1.19
CA ALA A 180 -13.15 -21.26 -0.05
C ALA A 180 -14.29 -22.26 0.22
N LYS A 181 -15.00 -22.69 -0.83
CA LYS A 181 -16.06 -23.71 -0.71
C LYS A 181 -15.54 -25.03 -0.17
N SER A 182 -14.36 -25.48 -0.60
CA SER A 182 -13.75 -26.72 -0.09
C SER A 182 -13.38 -26.66 1.40
N LYS A 183 -13.29 -25.46 1.96
CA LYS A 183 -13.08 -25.20 3.40
C LYS A 183 -14.38 -24.84 4.13
N ASN A 184 -15.54 -25.04 3.51
CA ASN A 184 -16.87 -24.69 4.05
C ASN A 184 -17.02 -23.19 4.37
N MET A 185 -16.39 -22.33 3.56
CA MET A 185 -16.43 -20.87 3.72
C MET A 185 -17.14 -20.22 2.54
N ASP A 186 -17.84 -19.12 2.80
CA ASP A 186 -18.50 -18.35 1.75
C ASP A 186 -17.49 -17.68 0.80
N PRO A 187 -17.63 -17.86 -0.52
CA PRO A 187 -16.79 -17.18 -1.50
C PRO A 187 -16.87 -15.65 -1.39
N LEU A 188 -15.71 -15.00 -1.43
CA LEU A 188 -15.61 -13.55 -1.37
C LEU A 188 -15.22 -12.95 -2.73
N GLN A 189 -15.79 -11.80 -3.04
CA GLN A 189 -15.46 -11.04 -4.25
C GLN A 189 -14.02 -10.51 -4.20
N GLY A 190 -13.34 -10.40 -5.34
CA GLY A 190 -11.95 -9.93 -5.41
C GLY A 190 -11.70 -8.54 -4.82
N HIS A 191 -12.71 -7.66 -4.79
CA HIS A 191 -12.59 -6.37 -4.12
C HIS A 191 -12.41 -6.50 -2.59
N GLY A 192 -12.87 -7.61 -2.01
CA GLY A 192 -12.66 -7.95 -0.60
C GLY A 192 -11.18 -8.12 -0.25
N ILE A 193 -10.30 -8.41 -1.22
CA ILE A 193 -8.85 -8.52 -0.98
C ILE A 193 -8.31 -7.16 -0.51
N ARG A 194 -8.56 -6.09 -1.28
CA ARG A 194 -8.10 -4.74 -0.91
C ARG A 194 -8.79 -4.21 0.35
N ILE A 195 -10.06 -4.57 0.61
CA ILE A 195 -10.71 -4.25 1.91
C ILE A 195 -9.97 -4.96 3.04
N GLY A 196 -9.64 -6.23 2.85
CA GLY A 196 -8.87 -7.03 3.79
C GLY A 196 -7.50 -6.44 4.09
N SER A 197 -6.76 -6.05 3.06
CA SER A 197 -5.47 -5.38 3.18
C SER A 197 -5.58 -4.12 4.05
N THR A 198 -6.53 -3.24 3.73
CA THR A 198 -6.77 -2.00 4.49
C THR A 198 -7.02 -2.31 5.95
N LEU A 199 -7.92 -3.27 6.23
CA LEU A 199 -8.27 -3.66 7.58
C LEU A 199 -7.05 -4.22 8.33
N GLU A 200 -6.30 -5.14 7.73
CA GLU A 200 -5.15 -5.79 8.34
C GLU A 200 -4.08 -4.78 8.76
N TYR A 201 -3.69 -3.86 7.87
CA TYR A 201 -2.68 -2.86 8.20
C TYR A 201 -3.16 -1.85 9.26
N LEU A 202 -4.44 -1.48 9.25
CA LEU A 202 -5.01 -0.63 10.31
C LEU A 202 -5.04 -1.35 11.66
N LEU A 203 -5.37 -2.65 11.69
CA LEU A 203 -5.32 -3.46 12.91
C LEU A 203 -3.88 -3.65 13.43
N ARG A 204 -2.87 -3.57 12.55
CA ARG A 204 -1.45 -3.50 12.93
C ARG A 204 -1.01 -2.11 13.42
N GLY A 205 -1.94 -1.16 13.52
CA GLY A 205 -1.65 0.20 14.00
C GLY A 205 -1.06 1.14 12.95
N MET A 206 -1.13 0.80 11.65
CA MET A 206 -0.68 1.72 10.60
C MET A 206 -1.57 2.99 10.60
N PRO A 207 -1.00 4.20 10.69
CA PRO A 207 -1.76 5.44 10.59
C PRO A 207 -2.46 5.59 9.23
N PHE A 208 -3.59 6.31 9.20
CA PHE A 208 -4.40 6.46 7.99
C PHE A 208 -3.67 7.12 6.82
N ASP A 209 -2.85 8.14 7.10
CA ASP A 209 -2.03 8.84 6.11
C ASP A 209 -0.93 7.94 5.53
N VAL A 210 -0.27 7.15 6.37
CA VAL A 210 0.73 6.15 5.95
C VAL A 210 0.09 5.07 5.09
N LEU A 211 -1.09 4.56 5.48
CA LEU A 211 -1.84 3.59 4.69
C LEU A 211 -2.28 4.19 3.35
N LYS A 212 -2.77 5.43 3.37
CA LYS A 212 -3.20 6.17 2.17
C LYS A 212 -2.04 6.33 1.18
N ALA A 213 -0.85 6.70 1.67
CA ALA A 213 0.36 6.78 0.87
C ALA A 213 0.78 5.40 0.34
N THR A 214 0.86 4.39 1.21
CA THR A 214 1.31 3.02 0.87
C THR A 214 0.42 2.39 -0.20
N PHE A 215 -0.90 2.58 -0.13
CA PHE A 215 -1.86 2.00 -1.09
C PHE A 215 -2.25 2.95 -2.22
N ARG A 216 -1.48 4.04 -2.40
CA ARG A 216 -1.59 5.00 -3.51
C ARG A 216 -2.97 5.65 -3.64
N TRP A 217 -3.60 5.99 -2.53
CA TRP A 217 -4.84 6.75 -2.55
C TRP A 217 -4.55 8.24 -2.62
N LYS A 218 -4.88 8.87 -3.75
CA LYS A 218 -4.78 10.33 -3.93
C LYS A 218 -5.88 11.12 -3.19
N SER A 219 -6.95 10.45 -2.76
CA SER A 219 -8.11 11.05 -2.08
C SER A 219 -8.62 10.17 -0.94
N ASP A 220 -9.63 10.62 -0.21
CA ASP A 220 -10.23 9.88 0.91
C ASP A 220 -11.17 8.74 0.47
N ALA A 221 -11.03 8.29 -0.79
CA ALA A 221 -11.73 7.11 -1.29
C ALA A 221 -11.42 5.83 -0.48
N PHE A 222 -10.33 5.80 0.28
CA PHE A 222 -9.99 4.71 1.19
C PHE A 222 -11.05 4.50 2.30
N LEU A 223 -11.79 5.54 2.69
CA LEU A 223 -12.86 5.46 3.69
C LEU A 223 -13.92 4.39 3.34
N THR A 224 -14.16 4.18 2.04
CA THR A 224 -15.09 3.14 1.55
C THR A 224 -14.63 1.70 1.84
N TYR A 225 -13.33 1.52 2.10
CA TYR A 225 -12.71 0.23 2.43
C TYR A 225 -12.67 -0.04 3.93
N LEU A 226 -13.00 0.93 4.78
CA LEU A 226 -12.97 0.74 6.24
C LEU A 226 -14.05 -0.24 6.71
N ARG A 227 -13.63 -1.18 7.56
CA ARG A 227 -14.47 -2.17 8.23
C ARG A 227 -14.04 -2.23 9.70
N LYS A 228 -14.91 -2.71 10.58
CA LYS A 228 -14.59 -2.88 12.01
C LYS A 228 -14.01 -1.60 12.67
N HIS A 229 -14.66 -0.46 12.46
CA HIS A 229 -14.21 0.86 12.97
C HIS A 229 -13.96 0.84 14.48
N ALA A 230 -14.83 0.18 15.27
CA ALA A 230 -14.63 0.06 16.70
C ALA A 230 -13.31 -0.64 17.06
N GLU A 231 -12.97 -1.74 16.37
CA GLU A 231 -11.70 -2.47 16.60
C GLU A 231 -10.49 -1.64 16.18
N ILE A 232 -10.57 -0.92 15.05
CA ILE A 232 -9.50 -0.03 14.59
C ILE A 232 -9.25 1.10 15.59
N MET A 233 -10.32 1.65 16.17
CA MET A 233 -10.22 2.80 17.09
C MET A 233 -9.96 2.39 18.55
N ALA A 234 -10.24 1.14 18.92
CA ALA A 234 -10.17 0.69 20.31
C ALA A 234 -8.82 0.99 21.00
N PRO A 235 -7.64 0.78 20.36
CA PRO A 235 -6.36 1.13 20.97
C PRO A 235 -6.25 2.62 21.34
N TYR A 236 -6.74 3.50 20.48
CA TYR A 236 -6.70 4.96 20.69
C TYR A 236 -7.68 5.46 21.77
N MET A 237 -8.65 4.63 22.12
CA MET A 237 -9.62 4.91 23.19
C MET A 237 -9.18 4.35 24.55
N GLN A 238 -8.06 3.61 24.62
CA GLN A 238 -7.55 3.08 25.88
C GLN A 238 -6.85 4.18 26.71
N PRO A 239 -7.20 4.35 27.99
CA PRO A 239 -6.56 5.33 28.88
C PRO A 239 -5.04 5.18 29.02
N GLU A 240 -4.53 3.95 28.88
CA GLU A 240 -3.12 3.61 29.06
C GLU A 240 -2.27 4.13 27.89
N LEU A 241 -2.71 3.88 26.64
CA LEU A 241 -2.06 4.41 25.44
C LEU A 241 -2.08 5.94 25.39
N HIS A 242 -3.15 6.55 25.90
CA HIS A 242 -3.21 8.01 26.02
C HIS A 242 -2.18 8.55 27.03
N ARG A 243 -1.97 7.84 28.16
CA ARG A 243 -0.92 8.18 29.13
C ARG A 243 0.48 8.03 28.54
N ASP A 244 0.76 6.94 27.85
CA ASP A 244 2.08 6.71 27.24
C ASP A 244 2.38 7.76 26.16
N LEU A 245 1.38 8.11 25.34
CA LEU A 245 1.50 9.18 24.36
C LEU A 245 1.78 10.52 25.02
N ILE A 246 1.06 10.86 26.10
CA ILE A 246 1.30 12.09 26.88
C ILE A 246 2.70 12.08 27.47
N GLN A 247 3.17 10.98 28.05
CA GLN A 247 4.52 10.89 28.63
C GLN A 247 5.62 11.05 27.56
N TYR A 248 5.41 10.52 26.36
CA TYR A 248 6.37 10.66 25.26
C TYR A 248 6.36 12.05 24.61
N THR A 249 5.18 12.67 24.46
CA THR A 249 5.02 13.96 23.77
C THR A 249 5.18 15.17 24.69
N MET A 250 4.90 14.97 25.98
CA MET A 250 5.02 15.96 27.05
C MET A 250 5.71 15.28 28.26
N PRO A 251 7.02 14.97 28.15
CA PRO A 251 7.75 14.39 29.26
C PRO A 251 7.64 15.34 30.46
N PRO A 252 7.44 14.80 31.68
CA PRO A 252 7.40 15.63 32.86
C PRO A 252 8.69 16.47 32.91
N PRO A 253 8.60 17.76 33.28
CA PRO A 253 9.79 18.60 33.40
C PRO A 253 10.79 17.86 34.29
N THR A 254 12.00 17.66 33.77
CA THR A 254 13.08 17.00 34.49
C THR A 254 13.32 17.76 35.79
N THR A 255 12.84 17.21 36.90
CA THR A 255 13.27 17.66 38.23
C THR A 255 14.69 17.17 38.43
N GLN A 256 15.65 17.85 37.79
CA GLN A 256 16.99 17.87 38.34
C GLN A 256 16.89 18.58 39.69
N PRO A 257 17.41 18.00 40.79
CA PRO A 257 17.65 18.78 41.99
C PRO A 257 18.73 19.80 41.62
N ASP A 258 18.30 21.04 41.42
CA ASP A 258 19.17 22.20 41.29
C ASP A 258 19.93 22.38 42.59
N ASN A 259 21.15 21.84 42.63
CA ASN A 259 22.16 22.16 43.63
C ASN A 259 23.28 23.00 43.01
N SER A 260 22.95 23.93 42.12
CA SER A 260 23.90 24.93 41.63
C SER A 260 23.30 26.32 41.70
N VAL A 261 23.50 26.96 42.85
CA VAL A 261 23.65 28.41 42.89
C VAL A 261 24.74 28.78 41.88
N ASP A 262 24.44 29.78 41.06
CA ASP A 262 25.25 30.37 39.98
C ASP A 262 25.27 29.66 38.62
N LYS A 263 24.34 30.12 37.75
CA LYS A 263 24.69 30.78 36.49
C LYS A 263 23.51 31.55 35.93
N LEU A 264 23.50 32.86 36.23
CA LEU A 264 22.87 33.85 35.38
C LEU A 264 23.49 33.77 33.98
N LEU A 265 22.66 33.61 32.92
CA LEU A 265 22.65 34.42 31.69
C LEU A 265 22.06 33.67 30.48
N PHE A 266 21.19 34.38 29.76
CA PHE A 266 20.62 34.14 28.42
C PHE A 266 19.40 33.22 28.26
N PHE A 267 18.22 33.74 28.60
CA PHE A 267 17.00 33.48 27.83
C PHE A 267 16.85 34.54 26.72
N GLY A 268 17.33 34.22 25.52
CA GLY A 268 16.92 34.91 24.31
C GLY A 268 15.55 34.38 23.88
N GLY A 269 14.48 35.07 24.26
CA GLY A 269 13.13 34.77 23.81
C GLY A 269 12.96 35.14 22.34
N ILE A 270 12.29 34.27 21.58
CA ILE A 270 11.58 34.68 20.36
C ILE A 270 10.12 34.22 20.53
N ARG A 271 9.33 35.14 21.07
CA ARG A 271 7.88 35.17 20.83
C ARG A 271 7.65 35.63 19.39
N GLY A 272 6.72 34.97 18.72
CA GLY A 272 6.27 35.35 17.39
C GLY A 272 5.69 36.76 17.34
N CYS A 273 5.85 37.40 16.18
CA CYS A 273 5.15 38.62 15.83
C CYS A 273 4.27 38.34 14.62
N TRP A 274 2.97 38.30 14.85
CA TRP A 274 1.96 38.52 13.82
C TRP A 274 1.91 40.02 13.53
N MET A 275 2.19 40.43 12.29
CA MET A 275 1.59 41.67 11.76
C MET A 275 1.48 41.60 10.24
N CYS A 276 0.24 41.71 9.79
CA CYS A 276 -0.21 41.82 8.42
C CYS A 276 0.18 43.19 7.84
N ARG A 277 0.69 43.23 6.60
CA ARG A 277 0.50 44.36 5.65
C ARG A 277 0.87 43.93 4.23
N SER A 278 0.23 44.60 3.30
CA SER A 278 -0.18 44.14 1.97
C SER A 278 0.69 44.74 0.85
N SER A 279 1.05 43.89 -0.12
CA SER A 279 1.21 44.16 -1.58
C SER A 279 2.35 45.13 -2.06
N PRO A 280 2.59 45.27 -3.40
CA PRO A 280 3.63 44.54 -4.14
C PRO A 280 4.60 45.46 -4.93
N CYS A 281 5.68 44.92 -5.51
CA CYS A 281 6.22 45.28 -6.86
C CYS A 281 7.60 44.63 -7.15
N ASP A 282 7.66 44.00 -8.33
CA ASP A 282 8.73 43.68 -9.28
C ASP A 282 10.20 44.05 -8.99
N LEU A 283 11.12 43.10 -9.22
CA LEU A 283 12.05 43.06 -10.37
C LEU A 283 13.11 41.95 -10.17
N GLY A 284 13.31 41.13 -11.19
CA GLY A 284 14.30 40.05 -11.19
C GLY A 284 15.74 40.54 -11.34
N ILE A 285 16.69 39.63 -11.10
CA ILE A 285 17.93 39.41 -11.85
C ILE A 285 18.62 38.17 -11.24
N ALA A 286 19.08 37.30 -12.14
CA ALA A 286 19.87 36.10 -11.85
C ALA A 286 21.34 36.43 -11.56
N ALA A 287 22.02 35.62 -10.74
CA ALA A 287 23.47 35.43 -10.83
C ALA A 287 23.92 34.11 -10.18
N ASN A 288 24.54 33.27 -11.00
CA ASN A 288 25.40 32.13 -10.67
C ASN A 288 26.71 32.61 -10.03
N CYS A 289 27.24 31.86 -9.05
CA CYS A 289 28.67 31.59 -8.77
C CYS A 289 28.70 30.55 -7.63
N GLY A 290 29.40 29.41 -7.66
CA GLY A 290 30.60 29.06 -8.39
C GLY A 290 31.82 29.04 -7.44
N PHE A 291 32.06 27.88 -6.80
CA PHE A 291 33.34 27.34 -6.31
C PHE A 291 34.30 28.20 -5.43
N ALA A 292 34.63 27.69 -4.23
CA ALA A 292 36.02 27.60 -3.76
C ALA A 292 36.13 26.67 -2.54
N ARG A 293 36.82 25.53 -2.73
CA ARG A 293 37.46 24.75 -1.66
C ARG A 293 38.73 25.48 -1.24
N SER A 294 39.00 25.56 0.06
CA SER A 294 40.33 25.83 0.60
C SER A 294 40.86 24.61 1.34
N LEU A 295 42.18 24.46 1.22
CA LEU A 295 43.04 23.33 1.52
C LEU A 295 44.02 23.73 2.65
N VAL A 296 44.63 22.71 3.26
CA VAL A 296 45.96 22.65 3.91
C VAL A 296 46.08 22.84 5.43
N GLY A 297 46.70 21.81 6.03
CA GLY A 297 47.56 21.83 7.23
C GLY A 297 47.46 20.49 7.96
N ALA A 298 48.49 19.67 8.22
CA ALA A 298 49.93 19.74 8.00
C ALA A 298 50.52 18.30 8.15
N GLN A 299 51.76 18.13 7.66
CA GLN A 299 52.71 17.01 7.83
C GLN A 299 52.94 16.67 9.33
N SER A 300 53.57 15.59 9.84
CA SER A 300 54.61 14.60 9.44
C SER A 300 54.73 13.60 10.62
N HIS A 301 55.00 12.30 10.46
CA HIS A 301 56.32 11.64 10.52
C HIS A 301 56.11 10.11 10.33
N GLN A 302 56.74 9.44 9.35
CA GLN A 302 57.94 8.55 9.47
C GLN A 302 58.01 7.76 10.79
N ARG A 303 58.12 6.43 10.81
CA ARG A 303 58.85 5.48 9.94
C ARG A 303 58.00 4.29 9.51
#